data_AF-C5D530-F1
#
_entry.id   AF-C5D530-F1
#
_cell.length_a   1.000
_cell.length_b   1.000
_cell.length_c   1.000
_cell.angle_alpha   90.00
_cell.angle_beta   90.00
_cell.angle_gamma   90.00
#
_symmetry.space_group_name_H-M   'P 1'
#
loop_
_entity.id
_entity.type
_entity.pdbx_description
1 polymer ?
#
loop_
_entity_poly.entity_id
_entity_poly.type
_entity_poly.pdbx_seq_one_letter_code
_entity_poly.pdbx_strand_id
1 'polypeptide(L)'
;MFVYFLWNPGPIAPLIILLGAVKCWELLRREFRWKKAQIHKEVNESLLQEIQRYMLLSEEEQQEMYWHWKDEIERTEMELSRRKTWYIPIFQDEQKLQNYRLERYVEKYNQLLEATRWGVLQEQTVSDFIRSLQKEIEENEQEIQKQTVYYRADAKTKWTWLCLYLTLAVVLAVFTAYGQQIMDANQSLIS
;
A
#
# COMPACT_ATOMS: atom_id res chain seq x y z
N MET A 1 7.11 -35.48 19.38
CA MET A 1 7.41 -35.87 17.98
C MET A 1 7.16 -34.74 16.98
N PHE A 2 6.03 -34.00 17.06
CA PHE A 2 5.78 -32.79 16.25
C PHE A 2 6.87 -31.71 16.36
N VAL A 3 7.45 -31.53 17.56
CA VAL A 3 8.52 -30.55 17.83
C VAL A 3 9.85 -30.92 17.15
N TYR A 4 10.11 -32.22 16.91
CA TYR A 4 11.36 -32.69 16.31
C TYR A 4 11.40 -32.42 14.79
N PHE A 5 10.23 -32.42 14.15
CA PHE A 5 10.07 -32.16 12.71
C PHE A 5 10.20 -30.68 12.34
N LEU A 6 9.93 -29.77 13.28
CA LEU A 6 10.27 -28.35 13.13
C LEU A 6 11.79 -28.12 13.11
N TRP A 7 12.58 -29.04 13.68
CA TRP A 7 14.03 -28.90 13.81
C TRP A 7 14.81 -29.54 12.65
N ASN A 8 14.24 -30.55 11.97
CA ASN A 8 14.82 -31.19 10.78
C ASN A 8 13.77 -31.41 9.65
N PRO A 9 13.05 -30.37 9.20
CA PRO A 9 12.23 -30.51 8.00
C PRO A 9 13.18 -30.69 6.81
N GLY A 10 12.89 -31.63 5.91
CA GLY A 10 13.59 -31.67 4.61
C GLY A 10 13.56 -30.28 3.96
N PRO A 11 14.61 -29.84 3.25
CA PRO A 11 14.81 -28.43 2.87
C PRO A 11 13.66 -27.81 2.04
N ILE A 12 12.78 -28.63 1.47
CA ILE A 12 11.66 -28.23 0.62
C ILE A 12 10.43 -27.79 1.44
N ALA A 13 10.16 -28.40 2.60
CA ALA A 13 8.98 -28.09 3.41
C ALA A 13 8.94 -26.62 3.92
N PRO A 14 10.03 -26.03 4.47
CA PRO A 14 10.01 -24.63 4.88
C PRO A 14 9.85 -23.68 3.69
N LEU A 15 10.35 -24.05 2.49
CA LEU A 15 10.18 -23.25 1.28
C LEU A 15 8.71 -23.18 0.84
N ILE A 16 7.98 -24.29 0.88
CA ILE A 16 6.56 -24.33 0.54
C ILE A 16 5.74 -23.46 1.51
N ILE A 17 6.04 -23.57 2.81
CA ILE A 17 5.36 -22.77 3.85
C ILE A 17 5.68 -21.28 3.66
N LEU A 18 6.94 -20.93 3.40
CA LEU A 18 7.36 -19.55 3.16
C LEU A 18 6.66 -18.98 1.91
N LEU A 19 6.63 -19.71 0.80
CA LEU A 19 5.96 -19.27 -0.42
C LEU A 19 4.44 -19.11 -0.22
N GLY A 20 3.80 -20.04 0.49
CA GLY A 20 2.38 -19.95 0.86
C GLY A 20 2.09 -18.74 1.75
N ALA A 21 2.94 -18.48 2.74
CA ALA A 21 2.83 -17.33 3.63
C ALA A 21 3.01 -16.01 2.87
N VAL A 22 3.97 -15.92 1.94
CA VAL A 22 4.17 -14.74 1.08
C VAL A 22 2.93 -14.48 0.22
N LYS A 23 2.35 -15.51 -0.39
CA LYS A 23 1.13 -15.36 -1.21
C LYS A 23 -0.07 -14.93 -0.38
N CYS A 24 -0.25 -15.49 0.81
CA CYS A 24 -1.30 -15.06 1.74
C CYS A 24 -1.09 -13.61 2.18
N TRP A 25 0.14 -13.22 2.48
CA TRP A 25 0.50 -11.86 2.83
C TRP A 25 0.22 -10.88 1.69
N GLU A 26 0.57 -11.24 0.45
CA GLU A 26 0.27 -10.46 -0.74
C GLU A 26 -1.23 -10.21 -0.91
N LEU A 27 -2.07 -11.22 -0.67
CA LEU A 27 -3.53 -11.12 -0.74
C LEU A 27 -4.07 -10.23 0.37
N LEU A 28 -3.63 -10.43 1.61
CA LEU A 28 -4.09 -9.68 2.77
C LEU A 28 -3.74 -8.20 2.64
N ARG A 29 -2.53 -7.89 2.17
CA ARG A 29 -2.07 -6.50 1.96
C ARG A 29 -2.63 -5.86 0.70
N ARG A 30 -3.36 -6.58 -0.15
CA ARG A 30 -3.84 -6.07 -1.44
C ARG A 30 -4.88 -4.98 -1.27
N GLU A 31 -5.80 -5.12 -0.31
CA GLU A 31 -6.79 -4.08 -0.01
C GLU A 31 -6.12 -2.80 0.54
N PHE A 32 -5.13 -2.95 1.43
CA PHE A 32 -4.35 -1.81 1.90
C PHE A 32 -3.65 -1.08 0.75
N ARG A 33 -3.03 -1.80 -0.19
CA ARG A 33 -2.40 -1.20 -1.38
C ARG A 33 -3.42 -0.49 -2.26
N TRP A 34 -4.59 -1.09 -2.45
CA TRP A 34 -5.68 -0.48 -3.20
C TRP A 34 -6.17 0.83 -2.55
N LYS A 35 -6.43 0.82 -1.23
CA LYS A 35 -6.80 2.05 -0.48
C LYS A 35 -5.70 3.11 -0.56
N LYS A 36 -4.44 2.70 -0.51
CA LYS A 36 -3.30 3.60 -0.68
C LYS A 36 -3.28 4.26 -2.07
N ALA A 37 -3.55 3.50 -3.12
CA ALA A 37 -3.67 4.02 -4.49
C ALA A 37 -4.89 4.97 -4.63
N GLN A 38 -6.02 4.65 -3.99
CA GLN A 38 -7.17 5.57 -3.96
C GLN A 38 -6.85 6.89 -3.28
N ILE A 39 -6.18 6.86 -2.13
CA ILE A 39 -5.74 8.08 -1.42
C ILE A 39 -4.81 8.90 -2.31
N HIS A 40 -3.89 8.26 -3.02
CA HIS A 40 -3.00 8.95 -3.94
C HIS A 40 -3.80 9.69 -5.03
N LYS A 41 -4.76 9.00 -5.65
CA LYS A 41 -5.65 9.59 -6.65
C LYS A 41 -6.45 10.76 -6.07
N GLU A 42 -7.09 10.57 -4.92
CA GLU A 42 -7.93 11.57 -4.24
C GLU A 42 -7.15 12.86 -3.91
N VAL A 43 -5.92 12.73 -3.38
CA VAL A 43 -5.06 13.89 -3.09
C VAL A 43 -4.69 14.65 -4.36
N ASN A 44 -4.29 13.92 -5.42
CA ASN A 44 -3.94 14.54 -6.70
C ASN A 44 -5.15 15.23 -7.37
N GLU A 45 -6.34 14.63 -7.31
CA GLU A 45 -7.58 15.21 -7.82
C GLU A 45 -7.97 16.48 -7.06
N SER A 46 -7.86 16.46 -5.73
CA SER A 46 -8.14 17.62 -4.88
C SER A 46 -7.18 18.76 -5.22
N LEU A 47 -5.88 18.46 -5.33
CA LEU A 47 -4.87 19.44 -5.70
C LEU A 47 -5.10 20.02 -7.11
N LEU A 48 -5.47 19.18 -8.07
CA LEU A 48 -5.79 19.62 -9.43
C LEU A 48 -6.95 20.62 -9.43
N GLN A 49 -8.03 20.33 -8.68
CA GLN A 49 -9.17 21.24 -8.54
C GLN A 49 -8.77 22.56 -7.88
N GLU A 50 -7.95 22.51 -6.85
CA GLU A 50 -7.48 23.71 -6.15
C GLU A 50 -6.59 24.60 -7.02
N ILE A 51 -5.70 24.02 -7.83
CA ILE A 51 -4.86 24.77 -8.77
C ILE A 51 -5.72 25.39 -9.87
N GLN A 52 -6.68 24.64 -10.40
CA GLN A 52 -7.62 25.18 -11.39
C GLN A 52 -8.42 26.36 -10.83
N ARG A 53 -8.85 26.28 -9.56
CA ARG A 53 -9.49 27.39 -8.87
C ARG A 53 -8.52 28.56 -8.69
N TYR A 54 -7.30 28.30 -8.23
CA TYR A 54 -6.25 29.31 -8.00
C TYR A 54 -5.97 30.14 -9.26
N MET A 55 -5.89 29.50 -10.42
CA MET A 55 -5.67 30.17 -11.71
C MET A 55 -6.80 31.12 -12.12
N LEU A 56 -8.00 31.00 -11.54
CA LEU A 56 -9.16 31.85 -11.82
C LEU A 56 -9.30 33.02 -10.84
N LEU A 57 -8.52 33.03 -9.75
CA LEU A 57 -8.57 34.06 -8.72
C LEU A 57 -7.82 35.33 -9.13
N SER A 58 -8.18 36.45 -8.51
CA SER A 58 -7.40 37.69 -8.60
C SER A 58 -6.04 37.57 -7.91
N GLU A 59 -5.08 38.45 -8.21
CA GLU A 59 -3.74 38.42 -7.60
C GLU A 59 -3.77 38.50 -6.05
N GLU A 60 -4.68 39.31 -5.50
CA GLU A 60 -4.85 39.45 -4.05
C GLU A 60 -5.34 38.13 -3.43
N GLU A 61 -6.36 37.50 -4.02
CA GLU A 61 -6.90 36.21 -3.58
C GLU A 61 -5.91 35.06 -3.76
N GLN A 62 -5.10 35.10 -4.83
CA GLN A 62 -4.01 34.14 -5.05
C GLN A 62 -2.98 34.24 -3.92
N GLN A 63 -2.61 35.44 -3.52
CA GLN A 63 -1.67 35.65 -2.42
C GLN A 63 -2.24 35.13 -1.09
N GLU A 64 -3.52 35.38 -0.79
CA GLU A 64 -4.19 34.81 0.39
C GLU A 64 -4.20 33.28 0.38
N MET A 65 -4.53 32.67 -0.77
CA MET A 65 -4.57 31.22 -0.94
C MET A 65 -3.18 30.58 -0.80
N TYR A 66 -2.14 31.24 -1.30
CA TYR A 66 -0.74 30.81 -1.10
C TYR A 66 -0.37 30.76 0.39
N TRP A 67 -0.70 31.81 1.15
CA TRP A 67 -0.42 31.83 2.59
C TRP A 67 -1.25 30.81 3.36
N HIS A 68 -2.51 30.59 2.95
CA HIS A 68 -3.35 29.52 3.50
C HIS A 68 -2.71 28.15 3.33
N TRP A 69 -2.28 27.80 2.11
CA TRP A 69 -1.60 26.52 1.85
C TRP A 69 -0.34 26.37 2.69
N LYS A 70 0.48 27.42 2.77
CA LYS A 70 1.71 27.39 3.56
C LYS A 70 1.45 27.08 5.03
N ASP A 71 0.48 27.77 5.65
CA ASP A 71 0.11 27.54 7.05
C ASP A 71 -0.48 26.13 7.26
N GLU A 72 -1.31 25.66 6.34
CA GLU A 72 -1.90 24.31 6.42
C GLU A 72 -0.85 23.20 6.29
N ILE A 73 0.13 23.35 5.40
CA ILE A 73 1.27 22.42 5.29
C ILE A 73 2.06 22.39 6.59
N GLU A 74 2.43 23.55 7.14
CA GLU A 74 3.20 23.65 8.39
C GLU A 74 2.46 22.96 9.55
N ARG A 75 1.14 23.17 9.67
CA ARG A 75 0.30 22.47 10.67
C ARG A 75 0.28 20.96 10.45
N THR A 76 0.15 20.52 9.22
CA THR A 76 0.09 19.10 8.86
C THR A 76 1.43 18.41 9.11
N GLU A 77 2.55 19.07 8.84
CA GLU A 77 3.90 18.58 9.15
C GLU A 77 4.13 18.41 10.65
N MET A 78 3.66 19.38 11.45
CA MET A 78 3.70 19.26 12.91
C MET A 78 2.85 18.10 13.41
N GLU A 79 1.66 17.90 12.84
CA GLU A 79 0.78 16.78 13.16
C GLU A 79 1.44 15.43 12.81
N LEU A 80 1.98 15.29 11.60
CA LEU A 80 2.71 14.09 11.16
C LEU A 80 3.88 13.77 12.08
N SER A 81 4.64 14.80 12.47
CA SER A 81 5.78 14.66 13.38
C SER A 81 5.36 14.12 14.75
N ARG A 82 4.20 14.55 15.26
CA ARG A 82 3.62 14.06 16.52
C ARG A 82 3.07 12.64 16.41
N ARG A 83 2.58 12.26 15.22
CA ARG A 83 1.97 10.95 14.94
C ARG A 83 2.98 9.85 14.59
N LYS A 84 4.29 10.11 14.64
CA LYS A 84 5.33 9.09 14.40
C LYS A 84 5.29 8.01 15.49
N THR A 85 4.60 6.91 15.17
CA THR A 85 4.55 5.71 16.01
C THR A 85 4.99 4.49 15.21
N TRP A 86 5.52 3.50 15.92
CA TRP A 86 5.80 2.20 15.31
C TRP A 86 4.50 1.59 14.77
N TYR A 87 4.52 1.26 13.47
CA TYR A 87 3.42 0.61 12.77
C TYR A 87 3.42 -0.91 12.88
N ILE A 88 2.30 -1.46 13.33
CA ILE A 88 1.97 -2.89 13.28
C ILE A 88 0.97 -3.14 12.14
N PRO A 89 1.34 -3.91 11.09
CA PRO A 89 0.44 -4.24 10.00
C PRO A 89 -0.89 -4.84 10.47
N ILE A 90 -1.96 -4.60 9.69
CA ILE A 90 -3.34 -5.07 9.92
C ILE A 90 -4.04 -4.30 11.05
N PHE A 91 -3.42 -4.22 12.22
CA PHE A 91 -4.00 -3.59 13.41
C PHE A 91 -4.01 -2.07 13.34
N GLN A 92 -3.01 -1.46 12.69
CA GLN A 92 -2.88 -0.01 12.57
C GLN A 92 -2.98 0.46 11.11
N ASP A 93 -3.62 -0.34 10.25
CA ASP A 93 -3.72 -0.04 8.81
C ASP A 93 -4.45 1.27 8.55
N GLU A 94 -5.54 1.53 9.26
CA GLU A 94 -6.32 2.75 9.11
C GLU A 94 -5.50 3.99 9.50
N GLN A 95 -4.83 3.94 10.65
CA GLN A 95 -3.95 5.02 11.09
C GLN A 95 -2.79 5.24 10.11
N LYS A 96 -2.22 4.18 9.55
CA LYS A 96 -1.18 4.28 8.52
C LYS A 96 -1.71 4.88 7.22
N LEU A 97 -2.94 4.56 6.82
CA LEU A 97 -3.58 5.15 5.64
C LEU A 97 -3.84 6.64 5.87
N GLN A 98 -4.29 7.03 7.05
CA GLN A 98 -4.47 8.44 7.43
C GLN A 98 -3.13 9.20 7.39
N ASN A 99 -2.09 8.67 8.03
CA ASN A 99 -0.76 9.27 7.99
C ASN A 99 -0.24 9.37 6.55
N TYR A 100 -0.45 8.33 5.73
CA TYR A 100 -0.07 8.36 4.32
C TYR A 100 -0.82 9.45 3.54
N ARG A 101 -2.11 9.67 3.81
CA ARG A 101 -2.88 10.76 3.20
C ARG A 101 -2.25 12.12 3.53
N LEU A 102 -1.92 12.35 4.81
CA LEU A 102 -1.26 13.58 5.25
C LEU A 102 0.14 13.74 4.64
N GLU A 103 0.93 12.67 4.57
CA GLU A 103 2.25 12.66 3.93
C GLU A 103 2.14 13.07 2.45
N ARG A 104 1.18 12.51 1.72
CA ARG A 104 0.95 12.84 0.30
C ARG A 104 0.43 14.25 0.12
N TYR A 105 -0.44 14.72 1.01
CA TYR A 105 -0.89 16.09 1.05
C TYR A 105 0.31 17.04 1.15
N VAL A 106 1.12 16.90 2.21
CA VAL A 106 2.32 17.73 2.43
C VAL A 106 3.27 17.68 1.25
N GLU A 107 3.58 16.49 0.74
CA GLU A 107 4.51 16.32 -0.39
C GLU A 107 4.03 17.07 -1.65
N LYS A 108 2.77 16.91 -2.01
CA LYS A 108 2.22 17.48 -3.25
C LYS A 108 1.96 18.98 -3.15
N TYR A 109 1.53 19.46 -1.99
CA TYR A 109 1.36 20.89 -1.75
C TYR A 109 2.71 21.62 -1.63
N ASN A 110 3.75 20.98 -1.08
CA ASN A 110 5.10 21.55 -1.12
C ASN A 110 5.60 21.69 -2.57
N GLN A 111 5.39 20.68 -3.43
CA GLN A 111 5.71 20.78 -4.87
C GLN A 111 4.95 21.93 -5.54
N LEU A 112 3.68 22.14 -5.18
CA LEU A 112 2.90 23.28 -5.66
C LEU A 112 3.51 24.61 -5.19
N LEU A 113 3.80 24.76 -3.90
CA LEU A 113 4.41 25.99 -3.38
C LEU A 113 5.75 26.31 -4.04
N GLU A 114 6.56 25.28 -4.32
CA GLU A 114 7.80 25.44 -5.08
C GLU A 114 7.54 25.94 -6.50
N ALA A 115 6.51 25.42 -7.17
CA ALA A 115 6.10 25.87 -8.50
C ALA A 115 5.52 27.30 -8.51
N THR A 116 4.94 27.76 -7.40
CA THR A 116 4.33 29.11 -7.25
C THR A 116 5.23 30.14 -6.56
N ARG A 117 6.46 29.76 -6.16
CA ARG A 117 7.35 30.50 -5.25
C ARG A 117 7.66 31.96 -5.62
N TRP A 118 7.51 32.36 -6.89
CA TRP A 118 7.90 33.69 -7.38
C TRP A 118 6.73 34.60 -7.76
N GLY A 119 5.50 34.31 -7.30
CA GLY A 119 4.32 35.17 -7.50
C GLY A 119 3.82 35.26 -8.95
N VAL A 120 4.63 34.85 -9.92
CA VAL A 120 4.23 34.62 -11.31
C VAL A 120 4.21 33.11 -11.49
N LEU A 121 3.01 32.56 -11.67
CA LEU A 121 2.84 31.24 -12.27
C LEU A 121 3.61 31.26 -13.58
N GLN A 122 4.81 30.69 -13.62
CA GLN A 122 5.49 30.49 -14.88
C GLN A 122 4.61 29.49 -15.63
N GLU A 123 3.83 30.00 -16.59
CA GLU A 123 2.69 29.30 -17.21
C GLU A 123 3.07 27.90 -17.68
N GLN A 124 4.31 27.75 -18.15
CA GLN A 124 4.90 26.48 -18.54
C GLN A 124 5.09 25.50 -17.37
N THR A 125 5.69 25.94 -16.26
CA THR A 125 5.97 25.11 -15.07
C THR A 125 4.68 24.59 -14.43
N VAL A 126 3.66 25.43 -14.39
CA VAL A 126 2.34 25.10 -13.82
C VAL A 126 1.58 24.17 -14.76
N SER A 127 1.63 24.43 -16.07
CA SER A 127 1.04 23.53 -17.07
C SER A 127 1.70 22.14 -17.04
N ASP A 128 3.02 22.08 -16.87
CA ASP A 128 3.75 20.81 -16.77
C ASP A 128 3.43 20.08 -15.45
N PHE A 129 3.23 20.80 -14.35
CA PHE A 129 2.76 20.24 -13.08
C PHE A 129 1.31 19.73 -13.16
N ILE A 130 0.41 20.47 -13.78
CA ILE A 130 -0.97 20.01 -14.05
C ILE A 130 -0.95 18.75 -14.92
N ARG A 131 -0.13 18.74 -15.98
CA ARG A 131 -0.01 17.57 -16.86
C ARG A 131 0.56 16.36 -16.11
N SER A 132 1.53 16.54 -15.22
CA SER A 132 2.07 15.44 -14.42
C SER A 132 1.03 14.91 -13.43
N LEU A 133 0.25 15.78 -12.77
CA LEU A 133 -0.86 15.37 -11.91
C LEU A 133 -1.94 14.58 -12.67
N GLN A 134 -2.36 15.08 -13.84
CA GLN A 134 -3.34 14.39 -14.68
C GLN A 134 -2.85 13.01 -15.11
N LYS A 135 -1.57 12.90 -15.50
CA LYS A 135 -0.96 11.62 -15.84
C LYS A 135 -0.93 10.66 -14.65
N GLU A 136 -0.51 11.13 -13.47
CA GLU A 136 -0.52 10.31 -12.24
C GLU A 136 -1.94 9.86 -11.85
N ILE A 137 -2.95 10.70 -12.04
CA ILE A 137 -4.36 10.36 -11.80
C ILE A 137 -4.81 9.25 -12.76
N GLU A 138 -4.51 9.38 -14.05
CA GLU A 138 -4.87 8.39 -15.06
C GLU A 138 -4.17 7.05 -14.82
N GLU A 139 -2.86 7.06 -14.54
CA GLU A 139 -2.09 5.86 -14.21
C GLU A 139 -2.65 5.15 -12.97
N ASN A 140 -2.90 5.90 -11.89
CA ASN A 140 -3.53 5.34 -10.68
C ASN A 140 -4.94 4.82 -10.95
N GLU A 141 -5.73 5.49 -11.79
CA GLU A 141 -7.06 5.03 -12.15
C GLU A 141 -7.01 3.70 -12.91
N GLN A 142 -6.12 3.57 -13.89
CA GLN A 142 -5.93 2.31 -14.59
C GLN A 142 -5.49 1.18 -13.64
N GLU A 143 -4.61 1.47 -12.69
CA GLU A 143 -4.19 0.50 -11.67
C GLU A 143 -5.33 0.11 -10.73
N ILE A 144 -6.11 1.09 -10.26
CA ILE A 144 -7.29 0.88 -9.41
C ILE A 144 -8.33 0.05 -10.17
N GLN A 145 -8.59 0.36 -11.44
CA GLN A 145 -9.55 -0.38 -12.28
C GLN A 145 -9.10 -1.81 -12.54
N LYS A 146 -7.81 -2.02 -12.84
CA LYS A 146 -7.23 -3.38 -12.91
C LYS A 146 -7.47 -4.11 -11.60
N GLN A 147 -7.27 -3.46 -10.46
CA GLN A 147 -7.49 -4.10 -9.17
C GLN A 147 -8.98 -4.36 -8.87
N THR A 148 -9.91 -3.45 -9.18
CA THR A 148 -11.35 -3.61 -8.87
C THR A 148 -12.02 -4.71 -9.68
N VAL A 149 -11.68 -4.89 -10.96
CA VAL A 149 -12.24 -5.96 -11.81
C VAL A 149 -11.89 -7.36 -11.29
N TYR A 150 -10.76 -7.51 -10.58
CA TYR A 150 -10.34 -8.79 -9.99
C TYR A 150 -10.79 -9.00 -8.52
N TYR A 151 -11.29 -7.98 -7.79
CA TYR A 151 -11.26 -8.00 -6.32
C TYR A 151 -12.50 -7.61 -5.52
N ARG A 152 -13.70 -7.55 -6.13
CA ARG A 152 -14.94 -7.58 -5.32
C ARG A 152 -15.27 -9.00 -4.79
N ALA A 153 -14.24 -9.76 -4.40
CA ALA A 153 -14.42 -11.00 -3.68
C ALA A 153 -14.73 -10.67 -2.21
N ASP A 154 -15.89 -11.13 -1.77
CA ASP A 154 -16.43 -10.95 -0.42
C ASP A 154 -15.38 -11.29 0.66
N ALA A 155 -15.40 -10.59 1.79
CA ALA A 155 -14.43 -10.80 2.88
C ALA A 155 -14.38 -12.27 3.34
N LYS A 156 -15.53 -12.95 3.26
CA LYS A 156 -15.67 -14.40 3.48
C LYS A 156 -14.77 -15.23 2.57
N THR A 157 -14.68 -14.89 1.29
CA THR A 157 -13.84 -15.55 0.31
C THR A 157 -12.36 -15.36 0.64
N LYS A 158 -11.95 -14.16 1.07
CA LYS A 158 -10.57 -13.87 1.49
C LYS A 158 -10.14 -14.73 2.68
N TRP A 159 -10.98 -14.84 3.70
CA TRP A 159 -10.73 -15.70 4.87
C TRP A 159 -10.77 -17.19 4.52
N THR A 160 -11.64 -17.58 3.60
CA THR A 160 -11.74 -18.98 3.14
C THR A 160 -10.47 -19.41 2.42
N TRP A 161 -9.94 -18.57 1.53
CA TRP A 161 -8.65 -18.85 0.86
C TRP A 161 -7.49 -18.88 1.85
N LEU A 162 -7.45 -17.95 2.81
CA LEU A 162 -6.41 -17.94 3.84
C LEU A 162 -6.45 -19.22 4.70
N CYS A 163 -7.65 -19.64 5.13
CA CYS A 163 -7.84 -20.91 5.83
C CYS A 163 -7.45 -22.11 4.97
N LEU A 164 -7.85 -22.15 3.69
CA LEU A 164 -7.48 -23.21 2.76
C LEU A 164 -5.96 -23.33 2.59
N TYR A 165 -5.25 -22.21 2.43
CA TYR A 165 -3.79 -22.22 2.33
C TYR A 165 -3.11 -22.67 3.62
N LEU A 166 -3.61 -22.24 4.79
CA LEU A 166 -3.10 -22.71 6.09
C LEU A 166 -3.36 -24.20 6.29
N THR A 167 -4.57 -24.68 5.99
CA THR A 167 -4.92 -26.11 6.06
C THR A 167 -4.08 -26.94 5.09
N LEU A 168 -3.91 -26.48 3.85
CA LEU A 168 -3.08 -27.16 2.86
C LEU A 168 -1.61 -27.26 3.33
N ALA A 169 -1.08 -26.19 3.92
CA ALA A 169 0.28 -26.20 4.48
C ALA A 169 0.42 -27.23 5.62
N VAL A 170 -0.57 -27.32 6.51
CA VAL A 170 -0.61 -28.35 7.57
C VAL A 170 -0.68 -29.76 6.98
N VAL A 171 -1.54 -29.98 5.99
CA VAL A 171 -1.68 -31.28 5.31
C VAL A 171 -0.37 -31.69 4.63
N LEU A 172 0.28 -30.78 3.88
CA LEU A 172 1.58 -31.03 3.25
C LEU A 172 2.68 -31.36 4.27
N ALA A 173 2.70 -30.68 5.41
CA ALA A 173 3.63 -30.98 6.49
C ALA A 173 3.41 -32.40 7.05
N VAL A 174 2.15 -32.81 7.25
CA VAL A 174 1.79 -34.16 7.70
C VAL A 174 2.17 -35.23 6.67
N PHE A 175 1.87 -35.01 5.39
CA PHE A 175 2.24 -35.97 4.33
C PHE A 175 3.75 -36.12 4.17
N THR A 176 4.50 -35.04 4.31
CA THR A 176 5.96 -35.08 4.24
C THR A 176 6.53 -35.87 5.43
N ALA A 177 6.00 -35.64 6.64
CA ALA A 177 6.38 -36.41 7.82
C ALA A 177 6.07 -37.90 7.67
N TYR A 178 4.91 -38.23 7.11
CA TYR A 178 4.51 -39.62 6.88
C TYR A 178 5.36 -40.29 5.78
N GLY A 179 5.64 -39.58 4.68
CA GLY A 179 6.50 -40.07 3.61
C GLY A 179 7.93 -40.34 4.07
N GLN A 180 8.47 -39.46 4.92
CA GLN A 180 9.80 -39.62 5.48
C GLN A 180 9.85 -40.81 6.46
N GLN A 181 8.81 -40.98 7.29
CA GLN A 181 8.70 -42.14 8.18
C GLN A 181 8.63 -43.47 7.40
N ILE A 182 7.91 -43.52 6.27
CA ILE A 182 7.89 -44.70 5.39
C ILE A 182 9.27 -44.93 4.76
N MET A 183 9.95 -43.88 4.32
CA MET A 183 11.26 -43.98 3.68
C MET A 183 12.31 -44.52 4.67
N ASP A 184 12.34 -44.00 5.89
CA ASP A 184 13.23 -44.44 6.97
C ASP A 184 12.94 -45.90 7.38
N ALA A 185 11.66 -46.29 7.45
CA ALA A 185 11.25 -47.66 7.80
C ALA A 185 11.69 -48.70 6.74
N ASN A 186 11.67 -48.32 5.46
CA ASN A 186 12.07 -49.20 4.35
C ASN A 186 13.55 -49.09 3.98
N GLN A 187 14.31 -48.19 4.62
CA GLN A 187 15.74 -48.02 4.37
C GLN A 187 16.55 -49.28 4.73
N SER A 188 16.05 -50.08 5.68
CA SER A 188 16.62 -51.39 6.07
C SER A 188 16.39 -52.52 5.06
N LEU A 189 15.50 -52.34 4.07
CA LEU A 189 15.24 -53.31 3.00
C LEU A 189 16.02 -53.02 1.71
N ILE A 190 16.66 -51.84 1.64
CA ILE A 190 17.39 -51.36 0.45
C ILE A 190 18.92 -51.41 0.68
N SER A 191 19.38 -51.74 1.91
CA SER A 191 20.80 -51.98 2.21
C SER A 191 21.20 -53.44 2.09
#